data_AF-A0A6J0RGQ7-F1
#
_entry.id   AF-A0A6J0RGQ7-F1
#
_cell.length_a   1.000
_cell.length_b   1.000
_cell.length_c   1.000
_cell.angle_alpha   90.00
_cell.angle_beta   90.00
_cell.angle_gamma   90.00
#
_symmetry.space_group_name_H-M   'P 1'
#
loop_
_entity.id
_entity.type
_entity.pdbx_description
1 polymer ?
#
loop_
_entity_poly.entity_id
_entity_poly.type
_entity_poly.pdbx_seq_one_letter_code
_entity_poly.pdbx_strand_id
1 'polypeptide(L)'
;MIIPTWRRMLQYVLPIGFLGSAAWEAKRSTAGSRFGYSEPNQRRWARHHGHCAGKTQSPIAVHSAKSIPLNMPAVDMIGYHNLLPNPLVMVNNGHTGE
;
A
#
# COMPACT_ATOMS: atom_id res chain seq x y z
N MET A 1 -48.99 20.86 34.97
CA MET A 1 -49.17 19.38 34.95
C MET A 1 -49.17 18.93 33.50
N ILE A 2 -48.04 18.40 33.04
CA ILE A 2 -47.78 17.39 32.00
C ILE A 2 -46.25 17.26 32.03
N ILE A 3 -45.76 16.11 32.47
CA ILE A 3 -44.34 15.80 32.73
C ILE A 3 -43.85 14.98 31.54
N PRO A 4 -42.75 15.32 30.83
CA PRO A 4 -42.16 14.42 29.85
C PRO A 4 -41.42 13.28 30.57
N THR A 5 -41.97 12.08 30.45
CA THR A 5 -41.57 10.82 31.08
C THR A 5 -40.37 10.13 30.41
N TRP A 6 -39.24 10.82 30.27
CA TRP A 6 -37.99 10.18 29.77
C TRP A 6 -37.02 9.79 30.89
N ARG A 7 -37.41 10.03 32.14
CA ARG A 7 -36.57 9.84 33.32
C ARG A 7 -37.00 8.63 34.13
N ARG A 8 -37.03 7.45 33.52
CA ARG A 8 -37.04 6.17 34.26
C ARG A 8 -36.20 5.13 33.54
N MET A 9 -35.18 4.66 34.27
CA MET A 9 -34.65 3.30 34.22
C MET A 9 -33.71 2.95 33.06
N LEU A 10 -32.53 3.58 33.07
CA LEU A 10 -31.28 2.86 32.78
C LEU A 10 -30.30 3.06 33.95
N GLN A 11 -30.79 2.72 35.14
CA GLN A 11 -29.95 2.34 36.27
C GLN A 11 -30.09 0.84 36.43
N TYR A 12 -29.33 0.08 35.65
CA TYR A 12 -28.99 -1.29 36.00
C TYR A 12 -27.50 -1.49 35.75
N VAL A 13 -26.76 -1.25 36.84
CA VAL A 13 -25.60 -2.03 37.29
C VAL A 13 -24.40 -2.07 36.32
N LEU A 14 -23.41 -1.23 36.61
CA LEU A 14 -22.01 -1.44 36.28
C LEU A 14 -21.53 -2.80 36.83
N PRO A 15 -21.00 -3.73 36.02
CA PRO A 15 -19.98 -4.62 36.50
C PRO A 15 -18.62 -3.98 36.22
N ILE A 16 -17.90 -3.69 37.30
CA ILE A 16 -16.46 -3.57 37.33
C ILE A 16 -15.89 -4.85 36.72
N GLY A 17 -15.19 -4.75 35.59
CA GLY A 17 -14.60 -5.93 34.97
C GLY A 17 -14.00 -5.69 33.59
N PHE A 18 -12.68 -5.59 33.57
CA PHE A 18 -11.79 -5.81 32.43
C PHE A 18 -11.80 -4.78 31.29
N LEU A 19 -10.79 -3.91 31.35
CA LEU A 19 -10.11 -3.30 30.21
C LEU A 19 -9.65 -4.40 29.22
N GLY A 20 -10.56 -4.90 28.40
CA GLY A 20 -10.23 -5.66 27.21
C GLY A 20 -10.14 -4.69 26.05
N SER A 21 -8.98 -4.06 25.85
CA SER A 21 -8.70 -3.38 24.59
C SER A 21 -8.97 -4.38 23.47
N ALA A 22 -9.97 -4.09 22.62
CA ALA A 22 -10.01 -4.66 21.29
C ALA A 22 -8.76 -4.14 20.57
N ALA A 23 -7.64 -4.82 20.82
CA ALA A 23 -6.43 -4.67 20.06
C ALA A 23 -6.80 -5.19 18.67
N TRP A 24 -7.13 -4.26 17.79
CA TRP A 24 -6.97 -4.49 16.36
C TRP A 24 -5.52 -4.96 16.21
N GLU A 25 -5.34 -6.27 16.04
CA GLU A 25 -4.03 -6.84 15.77
C GLU A 25 -3.67 -6.39 14.36
N ALA A 26 -3.05 -5.22 14.27
CA ALA A 26 -2.41 -4.78 13.05
C ALA A 26 -1.38 -5.85 12.71
N LYS A 27 -1.66 -6.69 11.70
CA LYS A 27 -0.69 -7.65 11.17
C LYS A 27 0.58 -6.88 10.88
N ARG A 28 1.59 -7.07 11.74
CA ARG A 28 2.87 -6.41 11.61
C ARG A 28 3.53 -7.01 10.38
N SER A 29 3.57 -6.26 9.29
CA SER A 29 4.27 -6.64 8.06
C SER A 29 5.69 -7.06 8.44
N THR A 30 5.96 -8.36 8.30
CA THR A 30 7.23 -8.98 8.63
C THR A 30 8.31 -8.41 7.71
N ALA A 31 9.16 -7.56 8.28
CA ALA A 31 10.57 -7.30 7.96
C ALA A 31 11.08 -7.48 6.50
N GLY A 32 10.26 -7.26 5.48
CA GLY A 32 10.72 -6.84 4.16
C GLY A 32 11.17 -5.40 4.31
N SER A 33 12.41 -5.11 3.90
CA SER A 33 13.12 -3.83 4.04
C SER A 33 12.16 -2.64 4.18
N ARG A 34 12.07 -2.06 5.38
CA ARG A 34 11.13 -0.97 5.69
C ARG A 34 11.45 0.25 4.84
N PHE A 35 10.84 0.35 3.68
CA PHE A 35 10.87 1.53 2.83
C PHE A 35 9.48 2.16 2.76
N GLY A 36 9.43 3.46 2.51
CA GLY A 36 8.19 4.18 2.32
C GLY A 36 8.34 5.25 1.24
N TYR A 37 7.22 5.64 0.65
CA TYR A 37 7.19 6.59 -0.47
C TYR A 37 7.12 8.06 -0.05
N SER A 38 7.05 8.38 1.24
CA SER A 38 7.20 9.78 1.66
C SER A 38 8.61 10.28 1.33
N GLU A 39 8.73 11.56 0.97
CA GLU A 39 10.00 12.17 0.58
C GLU A 39 11.15 11.93 1.60
N PRO A 40 10.94 12.02 2.93
CA PRO A 40 11.98 11.67 3.90
C PRO A 40 12.36 10.19 3.93
N ASN A 41 11.44 9.29 3.57
CA ASN A 41 11.71 7.86 3.49
C ASN A 41 12.46 7.50 2.22
N GLN A 42 12.08 8.09 1.08
CA GLN A 42 12.74 7.90 -0.21
C GLN A 42 14.23 8.29 -0.14
N ARG A 43 14.54 9.44 0.47
CA ARG A 43 15.94 9.86 0.70
C ARG A 43 16.77 8.85 1.49
N ARG A 44 16.14 7.96 2.25
CA ARG A 44 16.81 6.97 3.10
C ARG A 44 16.92 5.59 2.46
N TRP A 45 16.33 5.35 1.29
CA TRP A 45 16.39 4.04 0.61
C TRP A 45 17.84 3.59 0.40
N ALA A 46 18.71 4.50 -0.02
CA ALA A 46 20.14 4.27 -0.21
C ALA A 46 20.87 3.69 1.03
N ARG A 47 20.38 3.97 2.25
CA ARG A 47 21.01 3.49 3.49
C ARG A 47 20.89 1.98 3.66
N HIS A 48 19.81 1.41 3.16
CA HIS A 48 19.53 -0.03 3.27
C HIS A 48 19.61 -0.73 1.90
N HIS A 49 19.59 0.04 0.81
CA HIS A 49 19.63 -0.41 -0.57
C HIS A 49 20.64 0.43 -1.35
N GLY A 50 21.92 0.07 -1.30
CA GLY A 50 22.99 0.86 -1.92
C GLY A 50 22.80 1.12 -3.43
N HIS A 51 22.09 0.23 -4.13
CA HIS A 51 21.76 0.40 -5.55
C HIS A 51 20.78 1.57 -5.80
N CYS A 52 20.00 2.00 -4.81
CA CYS A 52 19.09 3.16 -4.93
C CYS A 52 19.82 4.51 -5.06
N ALA A 53 21.13 4.56 -4.78
CA ALA A 53 21.96 5.76 -4.97
C ALA A 53 22.77 5.76 -6.28
N GLY A 54 22.45 4.84 -7.21
CA GLY A 54 23.14 4.75 -8.49
C GLY A 54 22.92 5.96 -9.41
N LYS A 55 23.78 6.12 -10.42
CA LYS A 55 23.63 7.16 -11.45
C LYS A 55 22.60 6.81 -12.53
N THR A 56 22.23 5.53 -12.62
CA THR A 56 21.31 4.96 -13.61
C THR A 56 20.05 4.47 -12.91
N GLN A 57 19.29 5.40 -12.33
CA GLN A 57 18.04 5.11 -11.63
C GLN A 57 16.83 5.50 -12.48
N SER A 58 15.71 4.83 -12.19
CA SER A 58 14.38 5.15 -12.72
C SER A 58 13.50 5.65 -11.57
N PRO A 59 12.43 6.44 -11.85
CA PRO A 59 12.00 6.92 -13.17
C PRO A 59 12.85 8.09 -13.69
N ILE A 60 12.74 8.36 -14.99
CA ILE A 60 13.34 9.53 -15.66
C ILE A 60 12.29 10.30 -16.47
N ALA A 61 12.52 11.60 -16.64
CA ALA A 61 11.75 12.39 -17.58
C ALA A 61 12.22 12.10 -19.02
N VAL A 62 11.33 11.62 -19.87
CA VAL A 62 11.61 11.37 -21.30
C VAL A 62 11.06 12.53 -22.11
N HIS A 63 11.91 13.13 -22.94
CA HIS A 63 11.55 14.22 -23.84
C HIS A 63 11.76 13.79 -25.29
N SER A 64 10.73 13.88 -26.13
CA SER A 64 10.81 13.53 -27.55
C SER A 64 11.91 14.30 -28.28
N ALA A 65 12.06 15.59 -27.99
CA ALA A 65 13.11 16.45 -28.56
C ALA A 65 14.55 16.01 -28.21
N LYS A 66 14.73 15.17 -27.18
CA LYS A 66 16.04 14.63 -26.75
C LYS A 66 16.18 13.14 -27.05
N SER A 67 15.18 12.51 -27.67
CA SER A 67 15.22 11.10 -28.04
C SER A 67 16.03 10.92 -29.33
N ILE A 68 16.78 9.82 -29.39
CA ILE A 68 17.54 9.42 -30.59
C ILE A 68 16.72 8.34 -31.31
N PRO A 69 16.33 8.54 -32.59
CA PRO A 69 15.63 7.51 -33.34
C PRO A 69 16.60 6.34 -33.60
N LEU A 70 16.15 5.13 -33.28
CA LEU A 70 16.89 3.91 -33.54
C LEU A 70 16.05 3.01 -34.44
N ASN A 71 16.69 2.44 -35.46
CA ASN A 71 16.04 1.40 -36.26
C ASN A 71 16.02 0.11 -35.43
N MET A 72 14.87 -0.22 -34.87
CA MET A 72 14.66 -1.40 -34.04
C MET A 72 13.46 -2.21 -34.58
N PRO A 73 13.49 -3.54 -34.48
CA PRO A 73 12.34 -4.36 -34.85
C PRO A 73 11.13 -4.01 -33.97
N ALA A 74 9.94 -4.21 -34.53
CA ALA A 74 8.71 -4.09 -33.75
C ALA A 74 8.68 -5.13 -32.62
N VAL A 75 8.10 -4.74 -31.48
CA VAL A 75 7.91 -5.64 -30.33
C VAL A 75 6.83 -6.65 -30.68
N ASP A 76 7.14 -7.93 -30.54
CA ASP A 76 6.17 -9.02 -30.71
C ASP A 76 5.52 -9.39 -29.38
N MET A 77 4.19 -9.47 -29.36
CA MET A 77 3.37 -9.69 -28.17
C MET A 77 2.79 -11.10 -28.19
N ILE A 78 3.65 -12.09 -27.91
CA ILE A 78 3.28 -13.51 -27.97
C ILE A 78 2.35 -13.88 -26.81
N GLY A 79 1.18 -14.45 -27.12
CA GLY A 79 0.24 -14.98 -26.13
C GLY A 79 -0.60 -13.94 -25.37
N TYR A 80 -0.39 -12.64 -25.59
CA TYR A 80 -1.18 -11.56 -24.97
C TYR A 80 -2.63 -11.49 -25.47
N HIS A 81 -2.94 -12.19 -26.56
CA HIS A 81 -4.29 -12.37 -27.08
C HIS A 81 -5.06 -13.51 -26.39
N ASN A 82 -4.38 -14.35 -25.60
CA ASN A 82 -5.01 -15.46 -24.92
C ASN A 82 -5.74 -14.99 -23.67
N LEU A 83 -6.83 -15.67 -23.34
CA LEU A 83 -7.48 -15.49 -22.06
C LEU A 83 -6.53 -15.91 -20.94
N LEU A 84 -6.51 -15.13 -19.87
CA LEU A 84 -5.68 -15.41 -18.71
C LEU A 84 -6.19 -16.71 -18.05
N PRO A 85 -5.30 -17.69 -17.80
CA PRO A 85 -5.71 -18.97 -17.25
C PRO A 85 -6.01 -18.83 -15.76
N ASN A 86 -7.09 -19.49 -15.30
CA ASN A 86 -7.53 -19.52 -13.90
C ASN A 86 -7.91 -18.14 -13.32
N PRO A 87 -8.55 -18.08 -12.14
CA PRO A 87 -8.75 -16.82 -11.44
C PRO A 87 -7.40 -16.20 -11.08
N LEU A 88 -7.17 -14.98 -11.55
CA LEU A 88 -6.02 -14.19 -11.13
C LEU A 88 -6.28 -13.67 -9.72
N VAL A 89 -5.29 -13.81 -8.85
CA VAL A 89 -5.34 -13.28 -7.49
C VAL A 89 -4.54 -11.99 -7.47
N MET A 90 -5.18 -10.90 -7.05
CA MET A 90 -4.53 -9.63 -6.79
C MET A 90 -4.43 -9.41 -5.28
N VAL A 91 -3.25 -9.07 -4.81
CA VAL A 91 -2.90 -8.88 -3.41
C VAL A 91 -2.41 -7.45 -3.21
N ASN A 92 -3.00 -6.75 -2.23
CA ASN A 92 -2.47 -5.46 -1.79
C ASN A 92 -1.38 -5.70 -0.74
N ASN A 93 -0.14 -5.35 -1.05
CA ASN A 93 0.99 -5.50 -0.14
C ASN A 93 1.28 -4.25 0.72
N GLY A 94 0.43 -3.22 0.63
CA GLY A 94 0.59 -1.93 1.33
C GLY A 94 1.48 -0.93 0.59
N HIS A 95 2.08 -1.31 -0.54
CA HIS A 95 2.88 -0.47 -1.42
C HIS A 95 2.35 -0.42 -2.85
N THR A 96 1.80 -1.53 -3.34
CA THR A 96 1.13 -1.68 -4.64
C THR A 96 0.15 -2.87 -4.59
N GLY A 97 -0.69 -3.00 -5.62
CA GLY A 97 -1.37 -4.27 -5.92
C GLY A 97 -0.47 -5.13 -6.81
N GLU A 98 -0.33 -6.41 -6.47
CA GLU A 98 0.44 -7.41 -7.23
C GLU A 98 -0.29 -8.75 -7.32
#